data_AF-A0A946XLU2-F1
#
_entry.id   AF-A0A946XLU2-F1
#
_cell.length_a   1.000
_cell.length_b   1.000
_cell.length_c   1.000
_cell.angle_alpha   90.00
_cell.angle_beta   90.00
_cell.angle_gamma   90.00
#
_symmetry.space_group_name_H-M   'P 1'
#
loop_
_entity.id
_entity.type
_entity.pdbx_description
1 polymer ?
#
loop_
_entity_poly.entity_id
_entity_poly.type
_entity_poly.pdbx_seq_one_letter_code
_entity_poly.pdbx_strand_id
1 'polypeptide(L)'
;MIDDGIDNYTASENFTEAEKIALKYSELMDTDPDAIDEAFYDELKQHYSTEEIVELGVFIGFNIGYHTWFGTLGFYPMFTPDGRLVDQEESARIYGDKPVSHTQGAMQRALDGAADSAAE
;
A
#
# COMPACT_ATOMS: atom_id res chain seq x y z
N MET A 1 -2.00 -13.61 0.53
CA MET A 1 -2.55 -12.77 1.61
C MET A 1 -2.33 -11.29 1.32
N ILE A 2 -1.10 -10.80 1.13
CA ILE A 2 -0.87 -9.36 0.83
C ILE A 2 -1.45 -8.95 -0.53
N ASP A 3 -1.10 -9.64 -1.62
CA ASP A 3 -1.64 -9.30 -2.95
C ASP A 3 -3.17 -9.46 -3.01
N ASP A 4 -3.71 -10.47 -2.33
CA ASP A 4 -5.15 -10.71 -2.24
C ASP A 4 -5.89 -9.58 -1.48
N GLY A 5 -5.23 -8.94 -0.51
CA GLY A 5 -5.74 -7.76 0.17
C GLY A 5 -5.66 -6.46 -0.64
N ILE A 6 -4.78 -6.41 -1.65
CA ILE A 6 -4.61 -5.24 -2.53
C ILE A 6 -5.56 -5.34 -3.73
N ASP A 7 -5.62 -6.50 -4.37
CA ASP A 7 -6.30 -6.66 -5.66
C ASP A 7 -7.71 -7.27 -5.54
N ASN A 8 -8.04 -7.95 -4.42
CA ASN A 8 -9.22 -8.82 -4.34
C ASN A 8 -9.85 -8.95 -2.94
N TYR A 9 -9.65 -7.97 -2.06
CA TYR A 9 -10.09 -8.09 -0.66
C TYR A 9 -11.61 -8.27 -0.51
N THR A 10 -12.39 -7.76 -1.46
CA THR A 10 -13.86 -7.85 -1.45
C THR A 10 -14.38 -9.27 -1.61
N ALA A 11 -13.75 -10.07 -2.48
CA ALA A 11 -14.14 -11.45 -2.76
C ALA A 11 -13.33 -12.49 -1.97
N SER A 12 -12.29 -12.05 -1.26
CA SER A 12 -11.42 -12.93 -0.49
C SER A 12 -12.12 -13.49 0.76
N GLU A 13 -11.93 -14.78 1.00
CA GLU A 13 -12.38 -15.47 2.22
C GLU A 13 -11.38 -15.28 3.39
N ASN A 14 -10.24 -14.63 3.14
CA ASN A 14 -9.21 -14.40 4.15
C ASN A 14 -9.50 -13.21 5.06
N PHE A 15 -10.52 -12.39 4.72
CA PHE A 15 -10.89 -11.20 5.47
C PHE A 15 -12.31 -11.30 5.99
N THR A 16 -12.50 -10.85 7.23
CA THR A 16 -13.81 -10.65 7.84
C THR A 16 -14.52 -9.44 7.22
N GLU A 17 -15.84 -9.35 7.40
CA GLU A 17 -16.61 -8.21 6.89
C GLU A 17 -16.16 -6.87 7.50
N ALA A 18 -15.72 -6.88 8.77
CA ALA A 18 -15.12 -5.72 9.43
C ALA A 18 -13.82 -5.27 8.74
N GLU A 19 -12.91 -6.22 8.43
CA GLU A 19 -11.66 -5.91 7.73
C GLU A 19 -11.91 -5.43 6.30
N LYS A 20 -12.89 -6.00 5.61
CA LYS A 20 -13.27 -5.57 4.25
C LYS A 20 -13.78 -4.14 4.22
N ILE A 21 -14.64 -3.74 5.17
CA ILE A 21 -15.14 -2.35 5.20
C ILE A 21 -14.01 -1.37 5.59
N ALA A 22 -13.07 -1.78 6.44
CA ALA A 22 -11.89 -0.97 6.77
C ALA A 22 -10.94 -0.80 5.58
N LEU A 23 -10.70 -1.86 4.81
CA LEU A 23 -9.90 -1.81 3.57
C LEU A 23 -10.57 -0.90 2.53
N LYS A 24 -11.89 -1.04 2.35
CA LYS A 24 -12.68 -0.16 1.47
C LYS A 24 -12.62 1.31 1.91
N TYR A 25 -12.66 1.57 3.21
CA TYR A 25 -12.51 2.94 3.73
C TYR A 25 -11.14 3.53 3.37
N SER A 26 -10.08 2.73 3.49
CA SER A 26 -8.73 3.14 3.09
C SER A 26 -8.61 3.42 1.59
N GLU A 27 -9.23 2.60 0.75
CA GLU A 27 -9.23 2.76 -0.70
C GLU A 27 -10.00 4.02 -1.13
N LEU A 28 -11.20 4.24 -0.58
CA LEU A 28 -12.01 5.42 -0.90
C LEU A 28 -11.37 6.71 -0.41
N MET A 29 -10.72 6.71 0.77
CA MET A 29 -10.07 7.90 1.30
C MET A 29 -8.94 8.41 0.39
N ASP A 30 -8.27 7.52 -0.35
CA ASP A 30 -7.21 7.88 -1.31
C ASP A 30 -7.77 8.21 -2.72
N THR A 31 -8.79 7.47 -3.18
CA THR A 31 -9.22 7.50 -4.58
C THR A 31 -10.48 8.32 -4.86
N ASP A 32 -11.45 8.30 -3.94
CA ASP A 32 -12.74 8.98 -4.08
C ASP A 32 -13.34 9.31 -2.69
N PRO A 33 -12.80 10.33 -2.00
CA PRO A 33 -13.25 10.67 -0.65
C PRO A 33 -14.70 11.19 -0.62
N ASP A 34 -15.21 11.69 -1.75
CA ASP A 34 -16.61 12.18 -1.86
C ASP A 34 -17.61 11.02 -1.84
N ALA A 35 -17.19 9.79 -2.12
CA ALA A 35 -18.03 8.58 -2.00
C ALA A 35 -18.24 8.12 -0.54
N ILE A 36 -17.53 8.72 0.42
CA ILE A 36 -17.65 8.40 1.85
C ILE A 36 -18.79 9.24 2.44
N ASP A 37 -20.01 8.74 2.27
CA ASP A 37 -21.23 9.41 2.72
C ASP A 37 -21.76 8.89 4.07
N GLU A 38 -22.92 9.40 4.49
CA GLU A 38 -23.57 8.99 5.74
C GLU A 38 -23.88 7.47 5.76
N ALA A 39 -24.28 6.90 4.62
CA ALA A 39 -24.60 5.49 4.52
C ALA A 39 -23.35 4.61 4.70
N PHE A 40 -22.20 5.06 4.18
CA PHE A 40 -20.92 4.40 4.41
C PHE A 40 -20.51 4.44 5.89
N TYR A 41 -20.67 5.58 6.56
CA TYR A 41 -20.41 5.66 8.00
C TYR A 41 -21.36 4.80 8.83
N ASP A 42 -22.61 4.65 8.41
CA ASP A 42 -23.56 3.76 9.06
C ASP A 42 -23.21 2.29 8.87
N GLU A 43 -22.60 1.90 7.75
CA GLU A 43 -22.02 0.57 7.54
C GLU A 43 -20.81 0.34 8.47
N LEU A 44 -19.89 1.31 8.55
CA LEU A 44 -18.75 1.24 9.47
C LEU A 44 -19.16 1.05 10.94
N LYS A 45 -20.21 1.77 11.39
CA LYS A 45 -20.73 1.69 12.75
C LYS A 45 -21.32 0.32 13.12
N GLN A 46 -21.60 -0.55 12.15
CA GLN A 46 -22.03 -1.93 12.43
C GLN A 46 -20.88 -2.78 12.97
N HIS A 47 -19.64 -2.40 12.66
CA HIS A 47 -18.42 -3.16 13.00
C HIS A 47 -17.51 -2.43 13.98
N TYR A 48 -17.52 -1.10 13.98
CA TYR A 48 -16.62 -0.25 14.75
C TYR A 48 -17.38 0.79 15.58
N SER A 49 -16.86 1.12 16.75
CA SER A 49 -17.31 2.27 17.53
C SER A 49 -16.95 3.59 16.84
N THR A 50 -17.53 4.69 17.32
CA THR A 50 -17.24 6.02 16.74
C THR A 50 -15.78 6.38 16.95
N GLU A 51 -15.22 6.05 18.12
CA GLU A 51 -13.84 6.26 18.49
C GLU A 51 -12.88 5.46 17.59
N GLU A 52 -13.20 4.19 17.32
CA GLU A 52 -12.41 3.34 16.41
C GLU A 52 -12.45 3.86 14.97
N ILE A 53 -13.59 4.36 14.49
CA ILE A 53 -13.71 4.96 13.15
C ILE A 53 -12.82 6.21 13.03
N VAL A 54 -12.79 7.04 14.06
CA VAL A 54 -11.92 8.23 14.10
C VAL A 54 -10.45 7.82 14.09
N GLU A 55 -10.05 6.86 14.93
CA GLU A 55 -8.67 6.36 14.96
C GLU A 55 -8.26 5.76 13.62
N LEU A 56 -9.13 4.95 13.01
CA LEU A 56 -8.93 4.35 11.70
C LEU A 56 -8.73 5.43 10.63
N GLY A 57 -9.58 6.46 10.62
CA GLY A 57 -9.47 7.58 9.67
C GLY A 57 -8.17 8.37 9.84
N VAL A 58 -7.74 8.63 11.09
CA VAL A 58 -6.46 9.29 11.38
C VAL A 58 -5.29 8.43 10.88
N PHE A 59 -5.32 7.12 11.14
CA PHE A 59 -4.26 6.21 10.70
C PHE A 59 -4.16 6.15 9.17
N ILE A 60 -5.29 6.01 8.47
CA ILE A 60 -5.34 5.99 7.00
C ILE A 60 -4.83 7.31 6.42
N GLY A 61 -5.40 8.44 6.83
CA GLY A 61 -5.06 9.76 6.30
C GLY A 61 -3.59 10.12 6.51
N PHE A 62 -3.01 9.72 7.65
CA PHE A 62 -1.59 9.93 7.94
C PHE A 62 -0.68 9.11 7.02
N ASN A 63 -1.04 7.84 6.75
CA ASN A 63 -0.28 6.98 5.83
C ASN A 63 -0.37 7.49 4.38
N ILE A 64 -1.54 7.92 3.92
CA ILE A 64 -1.70 8.54 2.59
C ILE A 64 -0.81 9.79 2.47
N GLY A 65 -0.83 10.65 3.50
CA GLY A 65 0.01 11.85 3.55
C GLY A 65 1.51 11.52 3.49
N TYR A 66 1.94 10.51 4.23
CA TYR A 66 3.32 10.04 4.19
C TYR A 66 3.73 9.47 2.84
N HIS A 67 2.92 8.61 2.24
CA HIS A 67 3.22 8.06 0.92
C HIS A 67 3.36 9.16 -0.13
N THR A 68 2.44 10.14 -0.11
CA THR A 68 2.52 11.32 -0.98
C THR A 68 3.81 12.11 -0.75
N TRP A 69 4.15 12.37 0.52
CA TRP A 69 5.35 13.12 0.89
C TRP A 69 6.65 12.40 0.50
N PHE A 70 6.79 11.12 0.82
CA PHE A 70 7.95 10.30 0.45
C PHE A 70 8.10 10.23 -1.07
N GLY A 71 6.97 10.08 -1.79
CA GLY A 71 6.94 10.11 -3.25
C GLY A 71 7.49 11.43 -3.81
N THR A 72 7.08 12.58 -3.24
CA THR A 72 7.60 13.89 -3.68
C THR A 72 9.10 14.07 -3.45
N LEU A 73 9.69 13.38 -2.48
CA LEU A 73 11.13 13.44 -2.22
C LEU A 73 11.95 12.43 -3.02
N GLY A 74 11.31 11.52 -3.76
CA GLY A 74 11.99 10.39 -4.40
C GLY A 74 12.65 9.47 -3.37
N PHE A 75 12.04 9.31 -2.19
CA PHE A 75 12.57 8.44 -1.14
C PHE A 75 12.18 6.99 -1.43
N TYR A 76 13.04 6.26 -2.13
CA TYR A 76 12.82 4.85 -2.45
C TYR A 76 13.36 3.93 -1.33
N PRO A 77 12.84 2.70 -1.19
CA PRO A 77 13.35 1.74 -0.22
C PRO A 77 14.84 1.44 -0.43
N MET A 78 15.65 1.56 0.63
CA MET A 78 17.10 1.28 0.57
C MET A 78 17.45 -0.22 0.54
N PHE A 79 16.43 -1.07 0.41
CA PHE A 79 16.57 -2.51 0.28
C PHE A 79 15.82 -2.98 -0.96
N THR A 80 16.34 -3.98 -1.64
CA THR A 80 15.60 -4.72 -2.67
C THR A 80 14.47 -5.54 -2.04
N PRO A 81 13.50 -6.03 -2.83
CA PRO A 81 12.44 -6.89 -2.31
C PRO A 81 12.96 -8.19 -1.67
N ASP A 82 14.15 -8.66 -2.07
CA ASP A 82 14.85 -9.82 -1.48
C ASP A 82 15.73 -9.48 -0.26
N GLY A 83 15.84 -8.19 0.11
CA GLY A 83 16.50 -7.74 1.34
C GLY A 83 17.96 -7.28 1.20
N ARG A 84 18.47 -7.13 -0.03
CA ARG A 84 19.81 -6.59 -0.30
C ARG A 84 19.83 -5.08 -0.16
N LEU A 85 20.86 -4.54 0.49
CA LEU A 85 21.10 -3.09 0.55
C LEU A 85 21.47 -2.53 -0.82
N VAL A 86 20.85 -1.41 -1.19
CA VAL A 86 21.07 -0.71 -2.46
C VAL A 86 21.23 0.78 -2.24
N ASP A 87 21.93 1.46 -3.16
CA ASP A 87 21.92 2.91 -3.18
C ASP A 87 20.63 3.46 -3.78
N GLN A 88 20.49 4.79 -3.77
CA GLN A 88 19.28 5.46 -4.26
C GLN A 88 19.09 5.34 -5.78
N GLU A 89 20.17 5.22 -6.56
CA GLU A 89 20.07 5.11 -8.02
C GLU A 89 19.55 3.72 -8.41
N GLU A 90 20.12 2.68 -7.83
CA GLU A 90 19.67 1.31 -8.03
C GLU A 90 18.25 1.11 -7.47
N SER A 91 17.96 1.67 -6.29
CA SER A 91 16.61 1.64 -5.72
C SER A 91 15.56 2.30 -6.64
N ALA A 92 15.85 3.48 -7.18
CA ALA A 92 14.97 4.15 -8.13
C ALA A 92 14.71 3.32 -9.39
N ARG A 93 15.72 2.61 -9.91
CA ARG A 93 15.55 1.67 -11.05
C ARG A 93 14.65 0.50 -10.70
N ILE A 94 14.76 -0.04 -9.48
CA ILE A 94 14.00 -1.20 -9.04
C ILE A 94 12.54 -0.83 -8.78
N TYR A 95 12.27 0.26 -8.07
CA TYR A 95 10.90 0.60 -7.65
C TYR A 95 10.17 1.51 -8.64
N GLY A 96 10.88 2.40 -9.33
CA GLY A 96 10.29 3.36 -10.24
C GLY A 96 9.37 4.38 -9.56
N ASP A 97 8.78 5.27 -10.34
CA ASP A 97 7.99 6.41 -9.84
C ASP A 97 6.58 6.03 -9.36
N LYS A 98 6.15 4.79 -9.60
CA LYS A 98 4.83 4.30 -9.22
C LYS A 98 4.97 3.08 -8.33
N PRO A 99 4.44 3.12 -7.09
CA PRO A 99 4.41 1.94 -6.24
C PRO A 99 3.56 0.86 -6.89
N VAL A 100 4.14 -0.32 -7.05
CA VAL A 100 3.50 -1.53 -7.58
C VAL A 100 3.85 -2.71 -6.68
N SER A 101 3.06 -3.79 -6.71
CA SER A 101 3.42 -5.01 -5.98
C SER A 101 4.80 -5.50 -6.41
N HIS A 102 5.57 -6.03 -5.45
CA HIS A 102 6.91 -6.55 -5.72
C HIS A 102 6.91 -7.68 -6.75
N THR A 103 5.81 -8.43 -6.82
CA THR A 103 5.61 -9.50 -7.81
C THR A 103 5.38 -8.96 -9.22
N GLN A 104 5.01 -7.69 -9.37
CA GLN A 104 4.81 -7.00 -10.64
C GLN A 104 6.10 -6.32 -11.14
N GLY A 105 7.18 -7.10 -11.20
CA GLY A 105 8.43 -6.74 -11.89
C GLY A 105 9.52 -6.10 -11.02
N ALA A 106 9.23 -5.58 -9.83
CA ALA A 106 10.28 -5.04 -8.95
C ALA A 106 11.25 -6.16 -8.50
N MET A 107 10.73 -7.34 -8.18
CA MET A 107 11.55 -8.52 -7.85
C MET A 107 12.44 -8.92 -9.02
N GLN A 108 11.92 -8.92 -10.26
CA GLN A 108 12.71 -9.27 -11.44
C GLN A 108 13.85 -8.26 -11.67
N ARG A 109 13.56 -6.96 -11.57
CA ARG A 109 14.57 -5.90 -11.71
C ARG A 109 15.67 -6.01 -10.66
N ALA A 110 15.32 -6.40 -9.43
CA ALA A 110 16.29 -6.61 -8.36
C ALA A 110 17.22 -7.82 -8.63
N LEU A 111 16.67 -8.91 -9.17
CA LEU A 111 17.44 -10.10 -9.55
C LEU A 111 18.37 -9.83 -10.74
N ASP A 112 17.89 -9.10 -11.75
CA ASP A 112 18.69 -8.74 -12.92
C ASP A 112 19.89 -7.87 -12.51
N GLY A 113 19.68 -6.85 -11.67
CA GLY A 113 20.76 -6.00 -11.16
C GLY A 113 21.78 -6.75 -10.30
N ALA A 114 21.34 -7.75 -9.52
CA ALA A 114 22.24 -8.59 -8.75
C ALA A 114 23.14 -9.46 -9.65
N ALA A 115 22.59 -10.00 -10.75
CA ALA A 115 23.34 -10.80 -11.72
C ALA A 115 24.42 -9.98 -12.44
N ASP A 116 24.12 -8.74 -12.82
CA ASP A 116 25.10 -7.83 -13.44
C ASP A 116 26.25 -7.50 -12.47
N SER A 117 25.95 -7.22 -11.19
CA SER A 117 26.97 -6.94 -10.18
C SER A 117 27.89 -8.12 -9.85
N ALA A 118 27.43 -9.36 -10.09
CA ALA A 118 28.22 -10.57 -9.87
C ALA A 118 29.07 -10.96 -11.09
N ALA A 119 28.79 -10.37 -12.25
CA ALA A 119 29.53 -10.60 -13.50
C ALA A 119 30.68 -9.60 -13.71
N GLU A 120 30.71 -8.51 -12.92
CA GLU A 120 31.77 -7.48 -12.88
C GLU A 120 32.85 -7.80 -11.83
#